data_AF-A0A2K6LE51-F1
#
_entry.id   AF-A0A2K6LE51-F1
#
_cell.length_a   1.000
_cell.length_b   1.000
_cell.length_c   1.000
_cell.angle_alpha   90.00
_cell.angle_beta   90.00
_cell.angle_gamma   90.00
#
_symmetry.space_group_name_H-M   'P 1'
#
loop_
_entity.id
_entity.type
_entity.pdbx_description
1 polymer ?
#
loop_
_entity_poly.entity_id
_entity_poly.type
_entity_poly.pdbx_seq_one_letter_code
_entity_poly.pdbx_strand_id
1 'polypeptide(L)'
;MGISRDNWHKRRAMGISRDNWHKRRKTGGKRKPYHKKRKYELGRPAANTKIGPRRIHTVRVRGGCTRKTRIIDVVYNASNNELVRTKTLVKNCIVLIDSTPYRQWYESHYALPLGRKKGAKLTPEEEEILNKKRSKKIQKKYDERKNNAKISSLLEEQFQQGKLLACIASRPGQCG
;
A
#
# COMPACT_ATOMS: atom_id res chain seq x y z
N MET A 1 58.50 -6.25 -15.95
CA MET A 1 57.77 -6.60 -14.71
C MET A 1 56.28 -6.62 -15.01
N GLY A 2 55.74 -7.80 -15.34
CA GLY A 2 54.34 -7.97 -15.71
C GLY A 2 53.43 -7.99 -14.49
N ILE A 3 52.47 -7.08 -14.43
CA ILE A 3 51.39 -7.10 -13.45
C ILE A 3 50.49 -8.30 -13.81
N SER A 4 50.62 -9.40 -13.07
CA SER A 4 49.80 -10.60 -13.24
C SER A 4 48.30 -10.25 -13.11
N ARG A 5 47.54 -10.66 -14.14
CA ARG A 5 46.08 -10.53 -14.25
C ARG A 5 45.33 -11.62 -13.47
N ASP A 6 45.95 -12.29 -12.50
CA ASP A 6 45.42 -13.55 -11.92
C ASP A 6 44.91 -13.43 -10.49
N ASN A 7 44.15 -12.38 -10.16
CA ASN A 7 43.53 -12.31 -8.83
C ASN A 7 42.09 -11.77 -8.78
N TRP A 8 41.36 -11.74 -9.90
CA TRP A 8 39.93 -11.36 -9.88
C TRP A 8 38.99 -12.50 -9.49
N HIS A 9 39.47 -13.75 -9.44
CA HIS A 9 38.66 -14.94 -9.16
C HIS A 9 38.74 -15.45 -7.71
N LYS A 10 39.62 -14.90 -6.86
CA LYS A 10 39.72 -15.28 -5.44
C LYS A 10 38.93 -14.27 -4.58
N ARG A 11 37.79 -14.74 -4.04
CA ARG A 11 36.89 -14.10 -3.05
C ARG A 11 35.66 -13.33 -3.57
N ARG A 12 34.91 -13.87 -4.54
CA ARG A 12 33.45 -13.65 -4.51
C ARG A 12 32.85 -14.54 -3.42
N ALA A 13 32.91 -14.08 -2.17
CA ALA A 13 32.06 -14.63 -1.11
C ALA A 13 30.61 -14.41 -1.56
N MET A 14 30.00 -15.43 -2.16
CA MET A 14 28.60 -15.33 -2.56
C MET A 14 27.75 -15.11 -1.32
N GLY A 15 26.92 -14.07 -1.35
CA GLY A 15 26.14 -13.55 -0.24
C GLY A 15 25.05 -14.50 0.26
N ILE A 16 23.88 -13.96 0.60
CA ILE A 16 22.74 -14.77 1.07
C ILE A 16 22.38 -15.80 -0.01
N SER A 17 22.15 -17.06 0.41
CA SER A 17 21.82 -18.17 -0.48
C SER A 17 20.45 -18.74 -0.13
N ARG A 18 19.70 -19.17 -1.15
CA ARG A 18 18.35 -19.76 -1.07
C ARG A 18 18.37 -21.28 -1.23
N ASP A 19 19.56 -21.89 -1.16
CA ASP A 19 19.71 -23.34 -1.21
C ASP A 19 19.02 -24.04 -0.04
N ASN A 20 18.68 -25.33 -0.20
CA ASN A 20 18.04 -26.12 0.86
C ASN A 20 19.02 -27.10 1.55
N TRP A 21 20.25 -27.23 1.03
CA TRP A 21 21.22 -28.24 1.49
C TRP A 21 22.03 -27.77 2.70
N HIS A 22 22.10 -26.45 2.97
CA HIS A 22 22.64 -25.94 4.22
C HIS A 22 21.77 -26.28 5.46
N LYS A 23 20.50 -26.67 5.27
CA LYS A 23 19.59 -27.09 6.36
C LYS A 23 19.80 -28.56 6.75
N ARG A 24 19.42 -28.91 7.98
CA ARG A 24 19.41 -30.31 8.47
C ARG A 24 18.36 -31.16 7.72
N ARG A 25 18.54 -32.49 7.75
CA ARG A 25 17.53 -33.45 7.26
C ARG A 25 16.30 -33.46 8.19
N LYS A 26 15.18 -34.01 7.72
CA LYS A 26 13.99 -34.27 8.56
C LYS A 26 14.32 -35.13 9.78
N THR A 27 15.27 -36.06 9.65
CA THR A 27 15.81 -36.88 10.75
C THR A 27 16.72 -36.11 11.72
N GLY A 28 16.98 -34.81 11.52
CA GLY A 28 17.89 -34.00 12.33
C GLY A 28 19.38 -34.10 11.95
N GLY A 29 19.75 -35.08 11.13
CA GLY A 29 21.14 -35.28 10.67
C GLY A 29 21.70 -34.10 9.88
N LYS A 30 22.96 -33.75 10.14
CA LYS A 30 23.70 -32.69 9.43
C LYS A 30 24.04 -33.15 8.00
N ARG A 31 23.87 -32.26 7.01
CA ARG A 31 24.28 -32.50 5.62
C ARG A 31 25.68 -31.95 5.39
N LYS A 32 26.54 -32.70 4.70
CA LYS A 32 27.82 -32.19 4.21
C LYS A 32 27.58 -31.49 2.86
N PRO A 33 27.97 -30.21 2.69
CA PRO A 33 27.92 -29.53 1.40
C PRO A 33 28.76 -30.28 0.36
N TYR A 34 28.16 -30.59 -0.79
CA TYR A 34 28.85 -31.30 -1.89
C TYR A 34 29.38 -30.33 -2.95
N HIS A 35 28.89 -29.09 -2.99
CA HIS A 35 29.41 -28.03 -3.85
C HIS A 35 29.39 -26.67 -3.16
N LYS A 36 30.10 -25.71 -3.76
CA LYS A 36 30.04 -24.29 -3.39
C LYS A 36 28.72 -23.67 -3.87
N LYS A 37 28.29 -22.56 -3.25
CA LYS A 37 27.09 -21.80 -3.65
C LYS A 37 27.08 -21.54 -5.17
N ARG A 38 25.89 -21.49 -5.79
CA ARG A 38 25.72 -21.18 -7.22
C ARG A 38 24.95 -19.87 -7.47
N LYS A 39 25.15 -19.26 -8.64
CA LYS A 39 24.57 -17.94 -8.98
C LYS A 39 23.04 -17.95 -8.99
N TYR A 40 22.42 -19.06 -9.40
CA TYR A 40 20.96 -19.20 -9.42
C TYR A 40 20.33 -19.39 -8.02
N GLU A 41 21.13 -19.72 -7.00
CA GLU A 41 20.67 -19.84 -5.60
C GLU A 41 20.74 -18.49 -4.86
N LEU A 42 21.11 -17.39 -5.53
CA LEU A 42 21.34 -16.11 -4.89
C LEU A 42 20.07 -15.55 -4.23
N GLY A 43 20.20 -15.14 -2.97
CA GLY A 43 19.27 -14.25 -2.27
C GLY A 43 19.76 -12.79 -2.30
N ARG A 44 18.83 -11.84 -2.19
CA ARG A 44 19.14 -10.41 -2.07
C ARG A 44 18.70 -9.90 -0.69
N PRO A 45 19.36 -8.86 -0.14
CA PRO A 45 18.87 -8.18 1.06
C PRO A 45 17.44 -7.67 0.89
N ALA A 46 16.67 -7.65 1.97
CA ALA A 46 15.31 -7.13 1.97
C ALA A 46 15.28 -5.62 1.69
N ALA A 47 14.27 -5.15 0.95
CA ALA A 47 14.16 -3.74 0.56
C ALA A 47 13.73 -2.81 1.71
N ASN A 48 13.01 -3.33 2.72
CA ASN A 48 12.52 -2.58 3.90
C ASN A 48 11.91 -1.20 3.55
N THR A 49 11.03 -1.17 2.54
CA THR A 49 10.39 0.05 2.02
C THR A 49 9.75 0.87 3.14
N LYS A 50 10.03 2.17 3.18
CA LYS A 50 9.54 3.11 4.20
C LYS A 50 8.60 4.14 3.62
N ILE A 51 7.81 4.76 4.50
CA ILE A 51 7.08 6.00 4.18
C ILE A 51 8.11 7.12 4.05
N GLY A 52 8.06 7.85 2.94
CA GLY A 52 9.00 8.93 2.65
C GLY A 52 8.71 9.59 1.30
N PRO A 53 9.53 10.58 0.89
CA PRO A 53 9.39 11.22 -0.42
C PRO A 53 9.43 10.16 -1.52
N ARG A 54 8.50 10.31 -2.45
CA ARG A 54 8.19 9.30 -3.45
C ARG A 54 9.34 9.17 -4.46
N ARG A 55 9.88 7.96 -4.61
CA ARG A 55 10.84 7.59 -5.66
C ARG A 55 10.22 6.56 -6.63
N ILE A 56 8.99 6.81 -7.11
CA ILE A 56 8.18 5.87 -7.94
C ILE A 56 7.31 6.64 -8.96
N HIS A 57 7.13 6.13 -10.18
CA HIS A 57 6.29 6.72 -11.25
C HIS A 57 4.79 6.42 -11.10
N THR A 58 3.91 7.38 -11.42
CA THR A 58 2.45 7.17 -11.32
C THR A 58 1.92 6.50 -12.57
N VAL A 59 1.21 5.38 -12.41
CA VAL A 59 0.42 4.75 -13.48
C VAL A 59 -1.06 4.89 -13.13
N ARG A 60 -1.87 5.35 -14.09
CA ARG A 60 -3.32 5.49 -13.95
C ARG A 60 -3.98 4.12 -14.12
N VAL A 61 -4.82 3.70 -13.16
CA VAL A 61 -5.60 2.45 -13.25
C VAL A 61 -7.02 2.72 -13.73
N ARG A 62 -7.64 1.70 -14.35
CA ARG A 62 -9.04 1.70 -14.81
C ARG A 62 -9.96 1.46 -13.60
N GLY A 63 -11.02 2.25 -13.45
CA GLY A 63 -11.99 2.15 -12.36
C GLY A 63 -12.14 3.49 -11.63
N GLY A 64 -13.32 4.12 -11.76
CA GLY A 64 -13.57 5.48 -11.29
C GLY A 64 -13.58 5.67 -9.77
N CYS A 65 -13.65 4.57 -9.00
CA CYS A 65 -13.75 4.60 -7.53
C CYS A 65 -12.37 4.53 -6.84
N THR A 66 -11.38 3.88 -7.45
CA THR A 66 -10.02 3.79 -6.90
C THR A 66 -9.29 5.12 -7.09
N ARG A 67 -8.68 5.63 -6.03
CA ARG A 67 -7.96 6.91 -6.04
C ARG A 67 -6.55 6.74 -5.54
N LYS A 68 -5.64 7.54 -6.11
CA LYS A 68 -4.29 7.68 -5.57
C LYS A 68 -4.40 8.49 -4.28
N THR A 69 -4.06 7.87 -3.16
CA THR A 69 -4.06 8.51 -1.84
C THR A 69 -2.68 8.43 -1.22
N ARG A 70 -2.43 9.31 -0.24
CA ARG A 70 -1.19 9.30 0.52
C ARG A 70 -1.30 8.27 1.65
N ILE A 71 -0.26 7.45 1.82
CA ILE A 71 -0.08 6.62 3.01
C ILE A 71 0.45 7.52 4.12
N ILE A 72 -0.24 7.53 5.26
CA ILE A 72 0.06 8.38 6.41
C ILE A 72 0.91 7.61 7.41
N ASP A 73 0.43 6.44 7.83
CA ASP A 73 1.11 5.65 8.85
C ASP A 73 0.88 4.15 8.72
N VAL A 74 1.72 3.36 9.38
CA VAL A 74 1.53 1.92 9.57
C VAL A 74 0.95 1.69 10.96
N VAL A 75 -0.18 0.99 11.04
CA VAL A 75 -0.89 0.76 12.32
C VAL A 75 -0.70 -0.65 12.82
N TYR A 76 -0.73 -1.64 11.92
CA TYR A 76 -0.68 -3.04 12.31
C TYR A 76 0.01 -3.91 11.27
N ASN A 77 0.72 -4.92 11.75
CA ASN A 77 1.35 -5.94 10.94
C ASN A 77 1.19 -7.30 11.64
N ALA A 78 0.64 -8.29 10.93
CA ALA A 78 0.40 -9.61 11.49
C ALA A 78 1.68 -10.42 11.77
N SER A 79 2.78 -10.13 11.06
CA SER A 79 3.99 -10.96 11.13
C SER A 79 5.00 -10.48 12.17
N ASN A 80 5.14 -9.17 12.37
CA ASN A 80 6.14 -8.61 13.28
C ASN A 80 5.79 -7.16 13.69
N ASN A 81 5.70 -6.91 14.99
CA ASN A 81 5.39 -5.59 15.56
C ASN A 81 6.50 -4.54 15.32
N GLU A 82 7.76 -4.95 15.17
CA GLU A 82 8.86 -4.03 14.85
C GLU A 82 8.67 -3.33 13.49
N LEU A 83 7.91 -3.95 12.58
CA LEU A 83 7.60 -3.35 11.28
C LEU A 83 6.62 -2.18 11.42
N VAL A 84 5.79 -2.17 12.46
CA VAL A 84 4.91 -1.04 12.80
C VAL A 84 5.75 0.10 13.36
N ARG A 85 6.59 -0.17 14.36
CA ARG A 85 7.48 0.83 14.98
C ARG A 85 8.37 1.54 13.96
N THR A 86 8.89 0.78 13.01
CA THR A 86 9.80 1.30 11.98
C THR A 86 9.08 1.78 10.71
N LYS A 87 7.75 1.79 10.68
CA LYS A 87 6.91 2.22 9.53
C LYS A 87 7.30 1.54 8.21
N THR A 88 7.52 0.23 8.25
CA THR A 88 7.90 -0.57 7.08
C THR A 88 6.66 -1.04 6.32
N LEU A 89 6.64 -0.80 5.01
CA LEU A 89 5.56 -1.20 4.12
C LEU A 89 5.82 -2.61 3.57
N VAL A 90 4.94 -3.55 3.94
CA VAL A 90 4.95 -4.93 3.45
C VAL A 90 3.55 -5.36 3.02
N LYS A 91 3.45 -6.47 2.31
CA LYS A 91 2.16 -7.08 1.97
C LYS A 91 1.38 -7.40 3.25
N ASN A 92 0.07 -7.18 3.20
CA ASN A 92 -0.90 -7.40 4.26
C ASN A 92 -0.74 -6.50 5.49
N CYS A 93 0.08 -5.45 5.41
CA CYS A 93 0.19 -4.46 6.47
C CYS A 93 -1.06 -3.56 6.46
N ILE A 94 -1.55 -3.21 7.65
CA ILE A 94 -2.66 -2.27 7.82
C ILE A 94 -2.07 -0.86 8.00
N VAL A 95 -2.52 0.05 7.14
CA VAL A 95 -2.04 1.42 7.05
C VAL A 95 -3.19 2.41 7.15
N LEU A 96 -2.88 3.61 7.63
CA LEU A 96 -3.77 4.76 7.53
C LEU A 96 -3.52 5.47 6.20
N ILE A 97 -4.59 5.72 5.46
CA ILE A 97 -4.56 6.48 4.21
C ILE A 97 -5.43 7.73 4.32
N ASP A 98 -5.10 8.73 3.52
CA ASP A 98 -5.91 9.94 3.37
C ASP A 98 -7.29 9.61 2.80
N SER A 99 -8.35 10.08 3.46
CA SER A 99 -9.74 9.85 3.05
C SER A 99 -10.25 10.86 2.01
N THR A 100 -9.58 12.01 1.85
CA THR A 100 -10.07 13.15 1.07
C THR A 100 -10.44 12.81 -0.38
N PRO A 101 -9.67 12.00 -1.14
CA PRO A 101 -10.02 11.74 -2.54
C PRO A 101 -11.25 10.86 -2.70
N TYR A 102 -11.55 10.03 -1.68
CA TYR A 102 -12.76 9.20 -1.65
C TYR A 102 -13.97 10.00 -1.20
N ARG A 103 -13.81 10.91 -0.24
CA ARG A 103 -14.88 11.84 0.18
C ARG A 103 -15.33 12.70 -0.99
N GLN A 104 -14.41 13.31 -1.72
CA GLN A 104 -14.71 14.11 -2.92
C GLN A 104 -15.44 13.29 -4.00
N TRP A 105 -15.01 12.05 -4.23
CA TRP A 105 -15.69 11.15 -5.17
C TRP A 105 -17.11 10.83 -4.70
N TYR A 106 -17.31 10.54 -3.42
CA TYR A 106 -18.61 10.21 -2.85
C TYR A 106 -19.58 11.38 -2.94
N GLU A 107 -19.14 12.59 -2.54
CA GLU A 107 -19.92 13.83 -2.64
C GLU A 107 -20.30 14.13 -4.09
N SER A 108 -19.38 13.91 -5.05
CA SER A 108 -19.66 14.05 -6.48
C SER A 108 -20.60 12.98 -7.03
N HIS A 109 -20.53 11.74 -6.53
CA HIS A 109 -21.27 10.60 -7.07
C HIS A 109 -22.72 10.50 -6.54
N TYR A 110 -22.91 10.78 -5.25
CA TYR A 110 -24.19 10.68 -4.56
C TYR A 110 -24.84 12.04 -4.24
N ALA A 111 -24.10 13.15 -4.38
CA ALA A 111 -24.57 14.48 -3.98
C ALA A 111 -25.06 14.51 -2.52
N LEU A 112 -24.34 13.82 -1.63
CA LEU A 112 -24.57 13.78 -0.20
C LEU A 112 -23.26 14.11 0.54
N PRO A 113 -23.30 14.93 1.61
CA PRO A 113 -22.12 15.19 2.43
C PRO A 113 -21.70 13.95 3.21
N LEU A 114 -20.38 13.75 3.38
CA LEU A 114 -19.81 12.62 4.13
C LEU A 114 -18.70 13.06 5.08
N GLY A 115 -18.68 12.51 6.31
CA GLY A 115 -17.57 12.68 7.25
C GLY A 115 -17.40 14.09 7.81
N ARG A 116 -18.46 14.91 7.83
CA ARG A 116 -18.40 16.29 8.32
C ARG A 116 -18.86 16.38 9.77
N LYS A 117 -18.15 17.16 10.58
CA LYS A 117 -18.59 17.48 11.94
C LYS A 117 -19.90 18.27 11.87
N LYS A 118 -20.91 17.88 12.66
CA LYS A 118 -22.19 18.60 12.75
C LYS A 118 -21.92 20.08 13.06
N GLY A 119 -22.40 20.98 12.20
CA GLY A 119 -22.23 22.43 12.34
C GLY A 119 -21.00 23.05 11.65
N ALA A 120 -20.13 22.28 11.01
CA ALA A 120 -19.05 22.84 10.21
C ALA A 120 -19.61 23.41 8.89
N LYS A 121 -19.28 24.68 8.59
CA LYS A 121 -19.66 25.33 7.32
C LYS A 121 -18.95 24.65 6.15
N LEU A 122 -19.67 24.46 5.05
CA LEU A 122 -19.09 23.97 3.80
C LEU A 122 -18.24 25.08 3.17
N THR A 123 -17.18 24.69 2.46
CA THR A 123 -16.49 25.64 1.59
C THR A 123 -17.36 25.94 0.37
N PRO A 124 -17.18 27.11 -0.28
CA PRO A 124 -17.97 27.49 -1.45
C PRO A 124 -17.92 26.44 -2.58
N GLU A 125 -16.76 25.83 -2.81
CA GLU A 125 -16.56 24.78 -3.83
C GLU A 125 -17.36 23.51 -3.52
N GLU A 126 -17.43 23.11 -2.25
CA GLU A 126 -18.14 21.91 -1.82
C GLU A 126 -19.67 22.13 -1.84
N GLU A 127 -20.12 23.33 -1.47
CA GLU A 127 -21.52 23.75 -1.60
C GLU A 127 -21.99 23.76 -3.05
N GLU A 128 -21.16 24.25 -3.98
CA GLU A 128 -21.47 24.27 -5.41
C GLU A 128 -21.67 22.85 -5.95
N ILE A 129 -20.80 21.89 -5.57
CA ILE A 129 -20.89 20.50 -6.04
C ILE A 129 -22.18 19.83 -5.53
N LEU A 130 -22.53 20.03 -4.27
CA LEU A 130 -23.71 19.43 -3.65
C LEU A 130 -25.00 20.05 -4.21
N ASN A 131 -25.09 21.37 -4.21
CA ASN A 131 -26.30 22.13 -4.56
C ASN A 131 -26.40 22.48 -6.06
N LYS A 132 -25.56 21.89 -6.91
CA LYS A 132 -25.59 22.11 -8.35
C LYS A 132 -27.01 21.90 -8.90
N LYS A 133 -27.54 22.92 -9.57
CA LYS A 133 -28.79 22.80 -10.33
C LYS A 133 -28.60 21.78 -11.44
N ARG A 134 -29.45 20.75 -11.46
CA ARG A 134 -29.39 19.61 -12.39
C ARG A 134 -30.69 19.54 -13.20
N SER A 135 -30.60 19.02 -14.42
CA SER A 135 -31.80 18.75 -15.23
C SER A 135 -32.64 17.64 -14.60
N LYS A 136 -33.94 17.61 -14.89
CA LYS A 136 -34.89 16.63 -14.30
C LYS A 136 -34.44 15.17 -14.46
N LYS A 137 -33.90 14.81 -15.64
CA LYS A 137 -33.37 13.45 -15.91
C LYS A 137 -32.15 13.12 -15.05
N ILE A 138 -31.25 14.09 -14.86
CA ILE A 138 -30.06 13.91 -14.03
C ILE A 138 -30.44 13.85 -12.56
N GLN A 139 -31.37 14.69 -12.12
CA GLN A 139 -31.85 14.70 -10.74
C GLN A 139 -32.43 13.32 -10.36
N LYS A 140 -33.32 12.79 -11.20
CA LYS A 140 -33.89 11.43 -11.03
C LYS A 140 -32.79 10.37 -10.85
N LYS A 141 -31.72 10.43 -11.67
CA LYS A 141 -30.58 9.51 -11.56
C LYS A 141 -29.85 9.62 -10.21
N TYR A 142 -29.70 10.82 -9.64
CA TYR A 142 -29.09 10.97 -8.32
C TYR A 142 -30.03 10.50 -7.21
N ASP A 143 -31.32 10.77 -7.32
CA ASP A 143 -32.31 10.32 -6.34
C ASP A 143 -32.37 8.79 -6.29
N GLU A 144 -32.31 8.11 -7.44
CA GLU A 144 -32.16 6.65 -7.52
C GLU A 144 -30.88 6.14 -6.85
N ARG A 145 -29.74 6.85 -7.01
CA ARG A 145 -28.48 6.48 -6.37
C ARG A 145 -28.50 6.66 -4.85
N LYS A 146 -29.18 7.71 -4.36
CA LYS A 146 -29.27 8.04 -2.93
C LYS A 146 -29.91 6.90 -2.12
N ASN A 147 -30.81 6.14 -2.72
CA ASN A 147 -31.43 4.98 -2.08
C ASN A 147 -30.40 3.95 -1.59
N ASN A 148 -29.28 3.81 -2.29
CA ASN A 148 -28.20 2.87 -1.96
C ASN A 148 -26.96 3.56 -1.38
N ALA A 149 -27.08 4.82 -0.94
CA ALA A 149 -25.94 5.60 -0.48
C ALA A 149 -25.57 5.33 0.99
N LYS A 150 -26.33 4.53 1.73
CA LYS A 150 -26.04 4.27 3.14
C LYS A 150 -24.69 3.56 3.32
N ILE A 151 -23.82 4.13 4.16
CA ILE A 151 -22.52 3.56 4.49
C ILE A 151 -22.58 2.95 5.91
N SER A 152 -21.69 2.00 6.20
CA SER A 152 -21.49 1.47 7.56
C SER A 152 -20.98 2.57 8.52
N SER A 153 -21.47 2.56 9.76
CA SER A 153 -21.07 3.50 10.81
C SER A 153 -19.56 3.52 11.05
N LEU A 154 -18.90 2.35 10.98
CA LEU A 154 -17.45 2.23 11.14
C LEU A 154 -16.66 3.01 10.07
N LEU A 155 -17.22 3.15 8.87
CA LEU A 155 -16.61 3.94 7.81
C LEU A 155 -16.90 5.42 8.00
N GLU A 156 -18.11 5.78 8.45
CA GLU A 156 -18.46 7.18 8.75
C GLU A 156 -17.52 7.79 9.81
N GLU A 157 -17.21 7.03 10.87
CA GLU A 157 -16.25 7.42 11.90
C GLU A 157 -14.85 7.68 11.32
N GLN A 158 -14.37 6.79 10.44
CA GLN A 158 -13.07 6.95 9.77
C GLN A 158 -13.05 8.17 8.82
N PHE A 159 -14.15 8.41 8.10
CA PHE A 159 -14.29 9.60 7.27
C PHE A 159 -14.31 10.88 8.10
N GLN A 160 -14.94 10.87 9.28
CA GLN A 160 -14.93 12.00 10.21
C GLN A 160 -13.53 12.28 10.77
N GLN A 161 -12.73 11.25 11.01
CA GLN A 161 -11.32 11.38 11.40
C GLN A 161 -10.40 11.83 10.24
N GLY A 162 -10.88 11.79 9.00
CA GLY A 162 -10.10 12.13 7.81
C GLY A 162 -9.09 11.06 7.37
N LYS A 163 -9.14 9.86 7.96
CA LYS A 163 -8.18 8.78 7.69
C LYS A 163 -8.90 7.44 7.61
N LEU A 164 -8.63 6.69 6.56
CA LEU A 164 -9.19 5.34 6.39
C LEU A 164 -8.13 4.28 6.71
N LEU A 165 -8.57 3.16 7.27
CA LEU A 165 -7.74 1.97 7.37
C LEU A 165 -7.75 1.21 6.05
N ALA A 166 -6.58 0.79 5.58
CA ALA A 166 -6.43 0.02 4.36
C ALA A 166 -5.39 -1.09 4.54
N CYS A 167 -5.58 -2.19 3.79
CA CYS A 167 -4.63 -3.29 3.75
C CYS A 167 -3.82 -3.24 2.45
N ILE A 168 -2.49 -3.37 2.55
CA ILE A 168 -1.61 -3.42 1.36
C ILE A 168 -1.68 -4.80 0.71
N ALA A 169 -2.25 -4.91 -0.49
CA ALA A 169 -2.28 -6.18 -1.23
C ALA A 169 -0.99 -6.47 -2.02
N SER A 170 -0.20 -5.44 -2.36
CA SER A 170 1.01 -5.54 -3.19
C SER A 170 2.26 -5.91 -2.38
N ARG A 171 3.38 -6.17 -3.07
CA ARG A 171 4.71 -6.41 -2.47
C ARG A 171 5.66 -5.26 -2.87
N PRO A 172 5.70 -4.15 -2.10
CA PRO A 172 6.46 -2.95 -2.48
C PRO A 172 7.95 -3.22 -2.79
N GLY A 173 8.59 -4.15 -2.07
CA GLY A 173 9.99 -4.51 -2.31
C GLY A 173 10.27 -5.30 -3.60
N GLN A 174 9.26 -5.57 -4.44
CA GLN A 174 9.40 -6.30 -5.71
C GLN A 174 8.79 -5.54 -6.88
N CYS A 175 7.61 -4.94 -6.70
CA CYS A 175 6.87 -4.22 -7.75
C CYS A 175 6.83 -2.70 -7.57
N GLY A 176 7.57 -2.17 -6.60
CA GLY A 176 7.62 -0.75 -6.25
C GLY A 176 8.49 0.05 -7.19
#